data_AF-A0AAN3M4N9-F1
#
_entry.id   AF-A0AAN3M4N9-F1
#
_cell.length_a   1.000
_cell.length_b   1.000
_cell.length_c   1.000
_cell.angle_alpha   90.00
_cell.angle_beta   90.00
_cell.angle_gamma   90.00
#
_symmetry.space_group_name_H-M   'P 1'
#
loop_
_entity.id
_entity.type
_entity.pdbx_description
1 polymer ?
#
loop_
_entity_poly.entity_id
_entity_poly.type
_entity_poly.pdbx_seq_one_letter_code
_entity_poly.pdbx_strand_id
1 'polypeptide(L)' 'MKYVFIEKHQAEFSIKAMCRVLRVARSGWYTWCQRRTRISTRQQFR' A
#
# COMPACT_ATOMS: atom_id res chain seq x y z
N MET A 1 -6.21 -9.92 1.46
CA MET A 1 -6.50 -8.56 1.98
C MET A 1 -6.38 -7.54 0.86
N LYS A 2 -7.32 -6.60 0.71
CA LYS A 2 -7.40 -5.63 -0.41
C LYS A 2 -6.12 -4.84 -0.66
N TYR A 3 -5.42 -4.44 0.40
CA TYR A 3 -4.17 -3.68 0.27
C TYR A 3 -3.01 -4.53 -0.32
N VAL A 4 -2.89 -5.81 0.05
CA VAL A 4 -1.87 -6.70 -0.56
C VAL A 4 -2.06 -6.84 -2.07
N PHE A 5 -3.31 -6.84 -2.54
CA PHE A 5 -3.61 -6.82 -3.97
C PHE A 5 -3.14 -5.53 -4.65
N ILE A 6 -3.43 -4.38 -4.04
CA ILE A 6 -2.98 -3.07 -4.56
C ILE A 6 -1.45 -3.03 -4.63
N GLU A 7 -0.74 -3.57 -3.64
CA GLU A 7 0.73 -3.62 -3.65
C GLU A 7 1.29 -4.40 -4.83
N LYS A 8 0.77 -5.61 -5.06
CA LYS A 8 1.29 -6.50 -6.11
C LYS A 8 1.08 -5.94 -7.51
N HIS A 9 0.04 -5.15 -7.70
CA HIS A 9 -0.38 -4.66 -9.00
C HIS A 9 -0.19 -3.13 -9.19
N GLN A 10 0.50 -2.45 -8.26
CA GLN A 10 0.73 -0.99 -8.36
C GLN A 10 1.63 -0.59 -9.53
N ALA A 11 2.44 -1.52 -10.06
CA ALA A 11 3.28 -1.29 -11.23
C ALA A 11 2.48 -1.32 -12.54
N GLU A 12 1.35 -2.04 -12.53
CA GLU A 12 0.51 -2.28 -13.72
C GLU A 12 -0.70 -1.33 -13.76
N PHE A 13 -1.25 -0.97 -12.59
CA PHE A 13 -2.47 -0.17 -12.50
C PHE A 13 -2.32 1.05 -11.59
N SER A 14 -3.09 2.09 -11.89
CA SER A 14 -3.19 3.25 -11.02
C SER A 14 -3.81 2.88 -9.67
N ILE A 15 -3.09 3.19 -8.59
CA ILE A 15 -3.60 3.04 -7.21
C ILE A 15 -4.95 3.78 -7.03
N LYS A 16 -5.14 4.92 -7.68
CA LYS A 16 -6.42 5.67 -7.61
C LYS A 16 -7.57 4.86 -8.18
N ALA A 17 -7.36 4.15 -9.30
CA ALA A 17 -8.35 3.29 -9.91
C ALA A 17 -8.64 2.06 -9.03
N MET A 18 -7.60 1.39 -8.55
CA MET A 18 -7.76 0.25 -7.65
C MET A 18 -8.47 0.61 -6.35
N CYS A 19 -8.20 1.77 -5.75
CA CYS A 19 -8.93 2.25 -4.58
C CYS A 19 -10.43 2.42 -4.84
N ARG A 20 -10.81 2.92 -6.02
CA ARG A 20 -12.22 3.05 -6.43
C ARG A 20 -12.87 1.67 -6.60
N VAL A 21 -12.23 0.77 -7.35
CA VAL A 21 -12.76 -0.58 -7.64
C VAL A 21 -12.92 -1.40 -6.37
N LEU A 22 -11.91 -1.39 -5.50
CA LEU A 22 -11.90 -2.18 -4.26
C LEU A 22 -12.69 -1.52 -3.11
N ARG A 23 -13.25 -0.32 -3.36
CA ARG A 23 -13.97 0.51 -2.39
C ARG A 23 -13.17 0.73 -1.10
N VAL A 24 -11.91 1.14 -1.24
CA VAL A 24 -11.02 1.49 -0.13
C VAL A 24 -10.62 2.96 -0.19
N ALA A 25 -10.47 3.59 0.97
CA ALA A 25 -9.95 4.94 1.04
C ALA A 25 -8.47 4.98 0.62
N ARG A 26 -8.13 5.94 -0.24
CA ARG A 26 -6.74 6.18 -0.68
C ARG A 26 -5.81 6.57 0.48
N SER A 27 -6.33 7.31 1.46
CA SER A 27 -5.61 7.62 2.70
C SER A 27 -5.23 6.34 3.47
N GLY A 28 -6.17 5.40 3.59
CA GLY A 28 -5.94 4.11 4.25
C GLY A 28 -4.84 3.28 3.60
N TRP A 29 -4.73 3.35 2.26
CA TRP A 29 -3.62 2.73 1.52
C TRP A 29 -2.26 3.29 1.94
N TYR A 30 -2.10 4.61 1.94
CA TYR A 30 -0.83 5.24 2.31
C TYR A 30 -0.49 5.01 3.79
N THR A 31 -1.46 5.07 4.70
CA THR A 31 -1.24 4.73 6.12
C THR A 31 -0.83 3.27 6.31
N TRP A 32 -1.37 2.36 5.52
CA TRP A 32 -0.98 0.95 5.54
C TRP A 32 0.43 0.74 4.96
N CYS A 33 0.77 1.42 3.86
CA CYS A 33 2.11 1.41 3.29
C CYS A 33 3.15 1.95 4.29
N GLN A 34 2.88 3.12 4.90
CA GLN A 34 3.74 3.75 5.91
C GLN A 34 4.02 2.81 7.10
N ARG A 35 3.00 2.08 7.57
CA ARG A 35 3.18 1.09 8.65
C ARG A 35 4.15 -0.02 8.28
N ARG A 36 4.13 -0.48 7.03
CA ARG A 36 5.04 -1.54 6.57
C ARG A 36 6.45 -1.03 6.30
N THR A 37 6.60 0.17 5.75
CA THR A 37 7.91 0.82 5.67
C THR A 37 8.51 1.04 7.06
N ARG A 38 7.70 1.43 8.06
CA ARG A 38 8.16 1.56 9.45
C ARG A 38 8.58 0.25 10.11
N ILE A 39 7.96 -0.87 9.73
CA ILE A 39 8.42 -2.21 10.15
C ILE A 39 9.77 -2.53 9.49
N SER A 40 10.01 -2.08 8.26
CA SER A 40 11.27 -2.27 7.52
C SER A 40 12.42 -1.34 7.94
N THR A 41 12.15 -0.15 8.50
CA THR A 41 13.22 0.79 8.90
C THR A 41 14.01 0.37 10.15
N ARG A 42 13.64 -0.72 10.85
CA ARG A 42 14.48 -1.28 11.92
C ARG A 42 15.70 -2.07 11.38
N GLN A 43 15.85 -2.18 10.06
CA GLN A 43 16.92 -2.95 9.39
C GLN A 43 17.82 -2.09 8.50
N GLN A 44 17.90 -0.77 8.73
CA GLN A 44 18.81 0.13 7.99
C GLN A 44 19.93 0.75 8.85
N PHE A 45 20.07 0.31 10.09
CA PHE A 45 21.25 0.61 10.92
C PHE A 45 21.70 -0.67 11.62
N ARG A 46 22.44 -1.53 10.90
CA ARG A 46 23.39 -2.46 11.51
C ARG A 46 24.51 -2.76 10.55
#